data_AF-A0A353LZK9-F1
#
_entry.id   AF-A0A353LZK9-F1
#
_cell.length_a   1.000
_cell.length_b   1.000
_cell.length_c   1.000
_cell.angle_alpha   90.00
_cell.angle_beta   90.00
_cell.angle_gamma   90.00
#
_symmetry.space_group_name_H-M   'P 1'
#
loop_
_entity.id
_entity.type
_entity.pdbx_description
1 polymer ?
#
loop_
_entity_poly.entity_id
_entity_poly.type
_entity_poly.pdbx_seq_one_letter_code
_entity_poly.pdbx_strand_id
1 'polypeptide(L)'
;MRSDARRMLDTVFGAIEAKYRGHHYRRSTKRRLRQSDGGYRNDKEYKSIVVPYWQRFGQRPRQYWYSLFCVRSKQMDPRYIPDDMWFARVLPYYSNMQFRRAYEDKCMHSVLFPELSRPKTIVMNIAGVFYDGSFRIIGKEEAVQTCLREHEFLIKPSIDSGEGRLITFFSGDEVNRDAIQKTID
;
A
#
# COMPACT_ATOMS: atom_id res chain seq x y z
N MET A 1 10.65 27.44 -12.37
CA MET A 1 10.05 26.79 -13.57
C MET A 1 10.87 25.55 -13.91
N ARG A 2 10.25 24.39 -14.16
CA ARG A 2 11.00 23.20 -14.64
C ARG A 2 11.40 23.42 -16.10
N SER A 3 12.59 22.98 -16.49
CA SER A 3 13.00 23.01 -17.90
C SER A 3 12.13 22.07 -18.74
N ASP A 4 11.97 22.37 -20.03
CA ASP A 4 11.19 21.52 -20.94
C ASP A 4 11.78 20.11 -21.04
N ALA A 5 13.11 20.00 -21.03
CA ALA A 5 13.80 18.71 -20.97
C ALA A 5 13.41 17.91 -19.72
N ARG A 6 13.33 18.55 -18.55
CA ARG A 6 12.92 17.87 -17.31
C ARG A 6 11.46 17.45 -17.36
N ARG A 7 10.58 18.30 -17.88
CA ARG A 7 9.15 17.96 -18.04
C ARG A 7 8.97 16.75 -18.96
N MET A 8 9.73 16.69 -20.05
CA MET A 8 9.70 15.55 -20.97
C MET A 8 10.15 14.25 -20.26
N LEU A 9 11.28 14.29 -19.55
CA LEU A 9 11.79 13.13 -18.79
C LEU A 9 10.80 12.65 -17.73
N ASP A 10 10.22 13.56 -16.94
CA ASP A 10 9.22 13.24 -15.92
C ASP A 10 7.97 12.59 -16.55
N THR A 11 7.55 13.07 -17.74
CA THR A 11 6.41 12.50 -18.49
C THR A 11 6.70 11.09 -18.98
N VAL A 12 7.89 10.86 -19.56
CA VAL A 12 8.32 9.54 -20.01
C VAL A 12 8.39 8.57 -18.84
N PHE A 13 9.02 9.00 -17.73
CA PHE A 13 9.11 8.19 -16.52
C PHE A 13 7.72 7.81 -15.99
N GLY A 14 6.81 8.80 -15.87
CA GLY A 14 5.44 8.55 -15.42
C GLY A 14 4.69 7.56 -16.32
N ALA A 15 4.87 7.65 -17.64
CA ALA A 15 4.27 6.72 -18.59
C ALA A 15 4.82 5.28 -18.45
N ILE A 16 6.13 5.14 -18.22
CA ILE A 16 6.78 3.84 -17.98
C ILE A 16 6.27 3.25 -16.65
N GLU A 17 6.25 4.04 -15.58
CA GLU A 17 5.79 3.62 -14.27
C GLU A 17 4.31 3.18 -14.32
N ALA A 18 3.45 3.94 -14.98
CA ALA A 18 2.04 3.59 -15.17
C ALA A 18 1.87 2.24 -15.89
N LYS A 19 2.63 2.02 -16.98
CA LYS A 19 2.61 0.74 -17.72
C LYS A 19 3.10 -0.42 -16.85
N TYR A 20 4.21 -0.21 -16.12
CA TYR A 20 4.76 -1.19 -15.20
C TYR A 20 3.74 -1.57 -14.11
N ARG A 21 3.14 -0.59 -13.43
CA ARG A 21 2.13 -0.80 -12.38
C ARG A 21 0.93 -1.57 -12.94
N GLY A 22 0.39 -1.14 -14.08
CA GLY A 22 -0.70 -1.84 -14.74
C GLY A 22 -0.36 -3.31 -15.02
N HIS A 23 0.84 -3.61 -15.52
CA HIS A 23 1.28 -4.99 -15.73
C HIS A 23 1.44 -5.77 -14.40
N HIS A 24 2.11 -5.17 -13.42
CA HIS A 24 2.38 -5.76 -12.11
C HIS A 24 1.09 -6.19 -11.41
N TYR A 25 0.10 -5.29 -11.29
CA TYR A 25 -1.16 -5.60 -10.63
C TYR A 25 -1.98 -6.65 -11.38
N ARG A 26 -1.99 -6.65 -12.72
CA ARG A 26 -2.60 -7.74 -13.51
C ARG A 26 -1.97 -9.09 -13.22
N ARG A 27 -0.63 -9.16 -13.18
CA ARG A 27 0.10 -10.40 -12.90
C ARG A 27 -0.16 -10.89 -11.48
N SER A 28 -0.12 -9.99 -10.49
CA SER A 28 -0.41 -10.28 -9.09
C SER A 28 -1.83 -10.84 -8.91
N THR A 29 -2.83 -10.20 -9.51
CA THR A 29 -4.23 -10.64 -9.44
C THR A 29 -4.46 -12.00 -10.08
N LYS A 30 -3.86 -12.27 -11.25
CA LYS A 30 -3.93 -13.60 -11.86
C LYS A 30 -3.32 -14.67 -10.97
N ARG A 31 -2.22 -14.38 -10.27
CA ARG A 31 -1.65 -15.29 -9.28
C ARG A 31 -2.60 -15.52 -8.10
N ARG A 32 -3.19 -14.46 -7.53
CA ARG A 32 -4.16 -14.55 -6.43
C ARG A 32 -5.39 -15.38 -6.81
N LEU A 33 -5.92 -15.17 -8.01
CA LEU A 33 -7.04 -15.96 -8.52
C LEU A 33 -6.71 -17.45 -8.61
N ARG A 34 -5.51 -17.82 -9.09
CA ARG A 34 -5.08 -19.23 -9.12
C ARG A 34 -5.03 -19.85 -7.72
N GLN A 35 -4.69 -19.06 -6.70
CA GLN A 35 -4.66 -19.50 -5.30
C GLN A 35 -6.05 -19.57 -4.66
N SER A 36 -7.08 -18.99 -5.29
CA SER A 36 -8.46 -18.94 -4.81
C SER A 36 -9.43 -19.70 -5.72
N ASP A 37 -8.97 -20.74 -6.41
CA ASP A 37 -9.75 -21.54 -7.37
C ASP A 37 -10.48 -20.70 -8.45
N GLY A 38 -9.86 -19.59 -8.85
CA GLY A 38 -10.40 -18.62 -9.81
C GLY A 38 -11.50 -17.71 -9.27
N GLY A 39 -11.71 -17.66 -7.95
CA GLY A 39 -12.54 -16.69 -7.27
C GLY A 39 -14.05 -16.85 -7.51
N TYR A 40 -14.81 -15.76 -7.35
CA TYR A 40 -16.25 -15.74 -7.54
C TYR A 40 -16.60 -15.58 -9.03
N ARG A 41 -16.97 -16.68 -9.70
CA ARG A 41 -17.27 -16.69 -11.13
C ARG A 41 -18.78 -16.55 -11.36
N ASN A 42 -19.20 -15.38 -11.83
CA ASN A 42 -20.59 -15.13 -12.22
C ASN A 42 -20.65 -14.26 -13.48
N ASP A 43 -20.63 -14.90 -14.64
CA ASP A 43 -20.64 -14.24 -15.95
C ASP A 43 -21.93 -13.47 -16.21
N LYS A 44 -23.06 -13.98 -15.69
CA LYS A 44 -24.37 -13.35 -15.83
C LYS A 44 -24.38 -12.02 -15.08
N GLU A 45 -24.02 -12.02 -13.80
CA GLU A 45 -23.95 -10.80 -12.98
C GLU A 45 -22.91 -9.81 -13.52
N TYR A 46 -21.74 -10.27 -13.97
CA TYR A 46 -20.75 -9.37 -14.56
C TYR A 46 -21.31 -8.64 -15.79
N LYS A 47 -22.00 -9.35 -16.68
CA LYS A 47 -22.58 -8.75 -17.90
C LYS A 47 -23.77 -7.84 -17.59
N SER A 48 -24.60 -8.17 -16.59
CA SER A 48 -25.81 -7.39 -16.27
C SER A 48 -25.55 -6.22 -15.31
N ILE A 49 -24.55 -6.31 -14.43
CA ILE A 49 -24.30 -5.33 -13.37
C ILE A 49 -23.05 -4.50 -13.68
N VAL A 50 -21.91 -5.16 -13.92
CA VAL A 50 -20.61 -4.48 -14.03
C VAL A 50 -20.46 -3.75 -15.36
N VAL A 51 -20.76 -4.42 -16.48
CA VAL A 51 -20.59 -3.80 -17.80
C VAL A 51 -21.40 -2.51 -17.96
N PRO A 52 -22.72 -2.47 -17.65
CA PRO A 52 -23.52 -1.25 -17.78
C PRO A 52 -23.04 -0.12 -16.85
N TYR A 53 -22.64 -0.46 -15.61
CA TYR A 53 -22.12 0.51 -14.66
C TYR A 53 -20.87 1.22 -15.19
N TRP A 54 -20.00 0.53 -15.92
CA TRP A 54 -18.74 1.10 -16.43
C TRP A 54 -18.85 1.73 -17.82
N GLN A 55 -19.87 1.38 -18.59
CA GLN A 55 -20.16 2.00 -19.89
C GLN A 55 -20.35 3.51 -19.80
N ARG A 56 -20.97 4.03 -18.73
CA ARG A 56 -21.11 5.49 -18.52
C ARG A 56 -19.78 6.23 -18.37
N PHE A 57 -18.68 5.51 -18.11
CA PHE A 57 -17.32 6.05 -18.08
C PHE A 57 -16.52 5.73 -19.35
N GLY A 58 -17.15 5.11 -20.36
CA GLY A 58 -16.47 4.62 -21.56
C GLY A 58 -15.43 3.55 -21.26
N GLN A 59 -15.59 2.79 -20.18
CA GLN A 59 -14.65 1.74 -19.76
C GLN A 59 -15.33 0.37 -19.74
N ARG A 60 -14.52 -0.68 -19.90
CA ARG A 60 -14.93 -2.06 -19.67
C ARG A 60 -13.84 -2.80 -18.89
N PRO A 61 -13.87 -2.74 -17.55
CA PRO A 61 -13.00 -3.53 -16.69
C PRO A 61 -12.97 -5.01 -17.06
N ARG A 62 -11.87 -5.72 -16.80
CA ARG A 62 -11.82 -7.16 -17.04
C ARG A 62 -12.53 -7.92 -15.92
N GLN A 63 -13.36 -8.90 -16.28
CA GLN A 63 -14.17 -9.67 -15.33
C GLN A 63 -13.40 -10.29 -14.17
N TYR A 64 -12.17 -10.77 -14.42
CA TYR A 64 -11.37 -11.44 -13.39
C TYR A 64 -11.10 -10.56 -12.16
N TRP A 65 -11.15 -9.23 -12.29
CA TRP A 65 -11.06 -8.32 -11.16
C TRP A 65 -12.21 -8.50 -10.19
N TYR A 66 -13.44 -8.57 -10.71
CA TYR A 66 -14.64 -8.79 -9.91
C TYR A 66 -14.71 -10.21 -9.37
N SER A 67 -14.17 -11.18 -10.13
CA SER A 67 -13.98 -12.53 -9.59
C SER A 67 -13.06 -12.57 -8.38
N LEU A 68 -12.06 -11.69 -8.30
CA LEU A 68 -11.21 -11.58 -7.11
C LEU A 68 -11.90 -10.78 -5.99
N PHE A 69 -12.44 -9.60 -6.29
CA PHE A 69 -12.99 -8.70 -5.28
C PHE A 69 -14.24 -9.27 -4.58
N CYS A 70 -15.05 -10.04 -5.31
CA CYS A 70 -16.30 -10.57 -4.81
C CYS A 70 -16.17 -11.97 -4.19
N VAL A 71 -14.94 -12.48 -3.99
CA VAL A 71 -14.71 -13.81 -3.36
C VAL A 71 -15.39 -13.93 -2.01
N ARG A 72 -15.35 -12.86 -1.18
CA ARG A 72 -15.92 -12.86 0.17
C ARG A 72 -17.40 -12.49 0.19
N SER A 73 -17.81 -11.46 -0.53
CA SER A 73 -19.20 -10.99 -0.55
C SER A 73 -20.15 -11.94 -1.26
N LYS A 74 -19.65 -12.78 -2.18
CA LYS A 74 -20.46 -13.66 -3.05
C LYS A 74 -21.52 -12.91 -3.86
N GLN A 75 -21.31 -11.62 -4.10
CA GLN A 75 -22.18 -10.75 -4.87
C GLN A 75 -21.32 -9.79 -5.70
N MET A 76 -21.63 -9.62 -6.98
CA MET A 76 -20.95 -8.63 -7.83
C MET A 76 -21.29 -7.20 -7.39
N ASP A 77 -20.28 -6.46 -6.96
CA ASP A 77 -20.36 -5.01 -6.75
C ASP A 77 -19.61 -4.28 -7.87
N PRO A 78 -20.32 -3.50 -8.72
CA PRO A 78 -19.68 -2.84 -9.85
C PRO A 78 -18.82 -1.63 -9.43
N ARG A 79 -18.92 -1.17 -8.18
CA ARG A 79 -18.22 0.02 -7.66
C ARG A 79 -16.72 -0.23 -7.42
N TYR A 80 -16.29 -1.48 -7.37
CA TYR A 80 -14.86 -1.79 -7.27
C TYR A 80 -14.10 -1.28 -8.50
N ILE A 81 -13.02 -0.52 -8.24
CA ILE A 81 -12.09 -0.06 -9.26
C ILE A 81 -10.98 -1.11 -9.41
N PRO A 82 -10.76 -1.68 -10.61
CA PRO A 82 -9.63 -2.57 -10.86
C PRO A 82 -8.27 -1.95 -10.49
N ASP A 83 -7.39 -2.72 -9.82
CA ASP A 83 -6.10 -2.19 -9.39
C ASP A 83 -5.22 -1.74 -10.58
N ASP A 84 -5.30 -2.45 -11.72
CA ASP A 84 -4.58 -2.03 -12.92
C ASP A 84 -5.08 -0.72 -13.51
N MET A 85 -6.31 -0.32 -13.22
CA MET A 85 -6.86 0.97 -13.58
C MET A 85 -6.50 2.02 -12.51
N TRP A 86 -6.66 1.69 -11.23
CA TRP A 86 -6.36 2.58 -10.12
C TRP A 86 -4.90 3.03 -10.15
N PHE A 87 -3.97 2.08 -10.10
CA PHE A 87 -2.54 2.38 -9.97
C PHE A 87 -1.87 2.85 -11.27
N ALA A 88 -2.46 2.56 -12.43
CA ALA A 88 -1.89 2.98 -13.72
C ALA A 88 -2.51 4.26 -14.29
N ARG A 89 -3.73 4.63 -13.89
CA ARG A 89 -4.47 5.76 -14.48
C ARG A 89 -5.01 6.74 -13.46
N VAL A 90 -5.78 6.26 -12.48
CA VAL A 90 -6.48 7.14 -11.53
C VAL A 90 -5.48 7.83 -10.60
N LEU A 91 -4.64 7.06 -9.92
CA LEU A 91 -3.66 7.59 -8.99
C LEU A 91 -2.67 8.56 -9.66
N PRO A 92 -2.03 8.25 -10.81
CA PRO A 92 -1.13 9.20 -11.48
C PRO A 92 -1.81 10.46 -12.04
N TYR A 93 -3.12 10.42 -12.28
CA TYR A 93 -3.86 11.59 -12.76
C TYR A 93 -4.11 12.59 -11.63
N TYR A 94 -4.51 12.10 -10.45
CA TYR A 94 -4.84 12.94 -9.30
C TYR A 94 -3.64 13.24 -8.38
N SER A 95 -2.50 12.59 -8.59
CA SER A 95 -1.35 12.74 -7.70
C SER A 95 -0.06 12.97 -8.47
N ASN A 96 0.78 13.86 -7.93
CA ASN A 96 2.13 14.02 -8.43
C ASN A 96 3.00 12.84 -7.97
N MET A 97 3.15 11.86 -8.86
CA MET A 97 3.85 10.60 -8.57
C MET A 97 5.32 10.79 -8.17
N GLN A 98 5.93 11.93 -8.49
CA GLN A 98 7.30 12.25 -8.06
C GLN A 98 7.44 12.37 -6.54
N PHE A 99 6.37 12.76 -5.84
CA PHE A 99 6.36 12.87 -4.38
C PHE A 99 5.87 11.60 -3.67
N ARG A 100 5.41 10.58 -4.41
CA ARG A 100 4.81 9.36 -3.83
C ARG A 100 5.71 8.73 -2.78
N ARG A 101 7.00 8.51 -3.10
CA ARG A 101 7.94 7.83 -2.19
C ARG A 101 8.18 8.57 -0.89
N ALA A 102 8.23 9.90 -0.95
CA ALA A 102 8.42 10.72 0.25
C ALA A 102 7.16 10.73 1.12
N TYR A 103 5.98 10.75 0.51
CA TYR A 103 4.71 10.84 1.22
C TYR A 103 4.13 9.48 1.66
N GLU A 104 4.62 8.36 1.12
CA GLU A 104 4.23 7.03 1.58
C GLU A 104 5.02 6.54 2.79
N ASP A 105 6.14 7.21 3.12
CA ASP A 105 6.96 6.86 4.26
C ASP A 105 6.25 7.21 5.57
N LYS A 106 5.77 6.16 6.24
CA LYS A 106 5.03 6.28 7.51
C LYS A 106 5.87 6.92 8.62
N CYS A 107 7.20 6.90 8.52
CA CYS A 107 8.09 7.58 9.48
C CYS A 107 8.02 9.10 9.33
N MET A 108 7.68 9.62 8.16
CA MET A 108 7.60 11.07 7.90
C MET A 108 6.25 11.67 8.25
N HIS A 109 5.23 10.85 8.53
CA HIS A 109 3.90 11.34 8.90
C HIS A 109 3.94 12.30 10.08
N SER A 110 4.91 12.11 10.98
CA SER A 110 5.01 12.95 12.17
C SER A 110 5.34 14.41 11.86
N VAL A 111 6.13 14.61 10.80
CA VAL A 111 6.56 15.90 10.24
C VAL A 111 5.55 16.45 9.25
N LEU A 112 4.94 15.58 8.45
CA LEU A 112 4.01 15.98 7.38
C LEU A 112 2.63 16.40 7.91
N PHE A 113 2.19 15.80 9.02
CA PHE A 113 0.85 15.99 9.58
C PHE A 113 0.88 16.24 11.10
N PRO A 114 1.65 17.23 11.60
CA PRO A 114 1.85 17.49 13.02
C PRO A 114 0.54 17.79 13.78
N GLU A 115 -0.46 18.33 13.09
CA GLU A 115 -1.75 18.74 13.64
C GLU A 115 -2.78 17.60 13.70
N LEU A 116 -2.52 16.46 13.05
CA LEU A 116 -3.47 15.35 13.01
C LEU A 116 -3.27 14.38 14.18
N SER A 117 -4.39 13.98 14.79
CA SER A 117 -4.39 12.85 15.72
C SER A 117 -3.98 11.58 15.00
N ARG A 118 -2.97 10.90 15.54
CA ARG A 118 -2.29 9.76 14.93
C ARG A 118 -1.77 8.80 16.00
N PRO A 119 -1.57 7.51 15.67
CA PRO A 119 -0.87 6.60 16.56
C PRO A 119 0.52 7.15 16.93
N LYS A 120 0.92 6.99 18.19
CA LYS A 120 2.25 7.36 18.67
C LYS A 120 3.31 6.53 17.95
N THR A 121 4.25 7.19 17.28
CA THR A 121 5.45 6.54 16.74
C THR A 121 6.51 6.54 17.84
N ILE A 122 6.87 5.36 18.34
CA ILE A 122 7.85 5.21 19.44
C ILE A 122 9.28 5.05 18.92
N VAL A 123 9.43 4.37 17.79
CA VAL A 123 10.71 4.07 17.13
C VAL A 123 10.49 4.14 15.62
N MET A 124 11.50 4.64 14.90
CA MET A 124 11.59 4.64 13.46
C MET A 124 12.92 4.00 13.04
N ASN A 125 12.92 3.29 11.92
CA ASN A 125 14.14 2.88 11.23
C ASN A 125 14.09 3.51 9.83
N ILE A 126 14.99 4.47 9.59
CA ILE A 126 15.09 5.18 8.31
C ILE A 126 16.48 4.89 7.75
N ALA A 127 16.51 4.16 6.64
CA ALA A 127 17.75 3.75 5.97
C ALA A 127 18.77 3.04 6.89
N GLY A 128 18.30 2.21 7.83
CA GLY A 128 19.13 1.46 8.77
C GLY A 128 19.52 2.25 10.03
N VAL A 129 19.14 3.52 10.13
CA VAL A 129 19.39 4.35 11.31
C VAL A 129 18.12 4.40 12.16
N PHE A 130 18.26 4.11 13.45
CA PHE A 130 17.15 4.16 14.39
C PHE A 130 16.97 5.56 14.95
N TYR A 131 15.71 5.95 15.10
CA TYR A 131 15.29 7.19 15.73
C TYR A 131 14.18 6.91 16.73
N ASP A 132 14.10 7.70 17.80
CA ASP A 132 12.89 7.72 18.62
C ASP A 132 11.77 8.56 17.96
N GLY A 133 10.61 8.61 18.61
CA GLY A 133 9.45 9.39 18.14
C GLY A 133 9.67 10.89 17.94
N SER A 134 10.79 11.44 18.42
CA SER A 134 11.17 12.85 18.30
C SER A 134 12.27 13.12 17.26
N PHE A 135 12.62 12.12 16.44
CA PHE A 135 13.74 12.16 15.47
C PHE A 135 15.13 12.32 16.10
N ARG A 136 15.30 11.98 17.38
CA ARG A 136 16.63 11.82 17.96
C ARG A 136 17.19 10.46 17.52
N ILE A 137 18.42 10.44 17.02
CA ILE A 137 19.14 9.21 16.65
C ILE A 137 19.35 8.38 17.93
N ILE A 138 19.00 7.09 17.86
CA ILE A 138 19.18 6.13 18.95
C ILE A 138 19.90 4.87 18.46
N GLY A 139 20.48 4.12 19.39
CA GLY A 139 21.04 2.80 19.09
C GLY A 139 19.96 1.74 18.92
N LYS A 140 20.31 0.62 18.27
CA LYS A 140 19.42 -0.55 18.13
C LYS A 140 18.94 -1.09 19.47
N GLU A 141 19.83 -1.14 20.47
CA GLU A 141 19.47 -1.59 21.81
C GLU A 141 18.46 -0.64 22.47
N GLU A 142 18.63 0.68 22.35
CA GLU A 142 17.66 1.66 22.86
C GLU A 142 16.32 1.57 22.14
N ALA A 143 16.31 1.25 20.84
CA ALA A 143 15.08 0.98 20.09
C ALA A 143 14.35 -0.25 20.65
N VAL A 144 15.06 -1.36 20.91
CA VAL A 144 14.48 -2.56 21.53
C VAL A 144 13.94 -2.26 22.93
N GLN A 145 14.71 -1.56 23.78
CA GLN A 145 14.26 -1.14 25.10
C GLN A 145 13.03 -0.25 25.04
N THR A 146 12.93 0.62 24.03
CA THR A 146 11.76 1.48 23.86
C THR A 146 10.51 0.66 23.52
N CYS A 147 10.62 -0.34 22.65
CA CYS A 147 9.52 -1.26 22.37
C CYS A 147 9.12 -2.10 23.61
N LEU A 148 10.08 -2.58 24.40
CA LEU A 148 9.83 -3.39 25.61
C LEU A 148 9.07 -2.64 26.71
N ARG A 149 9.09 -1.31 26.70
CA ARG A 149 8.36 -0.47 27.67
C ARG A 149 6.88 -0.30 27.32
N GLU A 150 6.46 -0.67 26.12
CA GLU A 150 5.10 -0.49 25.65
C GLU A 150 4.32 -1.80 25.79
N HIS A 151 3.11 -1.73 26.36
CA HIS A 151 2.26 -2.91 26.59
C HIS A 151 1.72 -3.51 25.29
N GLU A 152 1.45 -2.66 24.30
CA GLU A 152 0.93 -3.06 22.99
C GLU A 152 1.49 -2.14 21.90
N PHE A 153 1.97 -2.73 20.82
CA PHE A 153 2.44 -1.99 19.64
C PHE A 153 2.44 -2.88 18.40
N LEU A 154 2.75 -2.27 17.25
CA LEU A 154 3.00 -3.00 16.01
C LEU A 154 4.30 -2.53 15.36
N ILE A 155 4.97 -3.46 14.69
CA ILE A 155 6.11 -3.16 13.81
C ILE A 155 5.65 -3.42 12.38
N LYS A 156 5.95 -2.46 11.49
CA LYS A 156 5.61 -2.53 10.07
C LYS A 156 6.65 -1.77 9.23
N PRO A 157 6.90 -2.17 7.98
CA PRO A 157 7.71 -1.38 7.07
C PRO A 157 7.07 -0.02 6.82
N SER A 158 7.88 1.03 6.72
CA SER A 158 7.37 2.39 6.53
C SER A 158 7.05 2.69 5.06
N ILE A 159 7.90 2.25 4.12
CA ILE A 159 7.80 2.49 2.66
C ILE A 159 7.35 1.22 1.91
N ASP A 160 6.71 1.41 0.75
CA ASP A 160 6.29 0.36 -0.20
C ASP A 160 5.51 -0.81 0.46
N SER A 161 4.89 -0.55 1.62
CA SER A 161 4.03 -1.48 2.36
C SER A 161 2.57 -1.02 2.33
N GLY A 162 1.69 -1.95 1.99
CA GLY A 162 0.24 -1.78 1.90
C GLY A 162 -0.47 -3.12 2.10
N GLU A 163 -1.81 -3.09 2.14
CA GLU A 163 -2.67 -4.29 2.24
C GLU A 163 -2.44 -5.14 3.51
N GLY A 164 -1.93 -4.54 4.60
CA GLY A 164 -1.72 -5.25 5.87
C GLY A 164 -0.54 -6.23 5.86
N ARG A 165 0.36 -6.14 4.87
CA ARG A 165 1.50 -7.05 4.74
C ARG A 165 2.65 -6.67 5.67
N LEU A 166 3.36 -7.69 6.16
CA LEU A 166 4.57 -7.54 6.99
C LEU A 166 4.31 -6.70 8.25
N ILE A 167 3.13 -6.87 8.85
CA ILE A 167 2.79 -6.24 10.12
C ILE A 167 2.88 -7.32 11.20
N THR A 168 3.67 -7.05 12.23
CA THR A 168 3.75 -7.88 13.43
C THR A 168 3.13 -7.10 14.58
N PHE A 169 2.18 -7.71 15.28
CA PHE A 169 1.56 -7.16 16.48
C PHE A 169 2.26 -7.74 17.71
N PHE A 170 2.38 -6.93 18.75
CA PHE A 170 2.95 -7.32 20.04
C PHE A 170 2.00 -6.86 21.14
N SER A 171 1.61 -7.76 22.04
CA SER A 171 0.73 -7.44 23.16
C SER A 171 1.02 -8.35 24.35
N GLY A 172 1.03 -7.79 25.57
CA GLY A 172 1.19 -8.57 26.80
C GLY A 172 2.45 -9.45 26.79
N ASP A 173 2.30 -10.74 27.09
CA ASP A 173 3.40 -11.70 27.18
C ASP A 173 4.14 -11.96 25.85
N GLU A 174 3.56 -11.58 24.70
CA GLU A 174 4.22 -11.68 23.40
C GLU A 174 5.32 -10.61 23.22
N VAL A 175 5.32 -9.57 24.05
CA VAL A 175 6.34 -8.53 24.07
C VAL A 175 7.61 -9.09 24.72
N ASN A 176 8.50 -9.66 23.91
CA ASN A 176 9.81 -10.11 24.35
C ASN A 176 10.93 -9.64 23.42
N ARG A 177 12.15 -9.59 23.99
CA ARG A 177 13.34 -9.07 23.32
C ARG A 177 13.62 -9.80 22.00
N ASP A 178 13.60 -11.12 22.01
CA ASP A 178 14.02 -11.93 20.85
C ASP A 178 13.07 -11.75 19.67
N ALA A 179 11.76 -11.69 19.94
CA ALA A 179 10.74 -11.44 18.92
C ALA A 179 10.86 -10.03 18.30
N ILE A 180 11.12 -9.01 19.12
CA ILE A 180 11.36 -7.65 18.65
C ILE A 180 12.63 -7.61 17.80
N GLN A 181 13.72 -8.18 18.31
CA GLN A 181 15.02 -8.20 17.64
C GLN A 181 14.92 -8.83 16.26
N LYS A 182 14.27 -10.00 16.17
CA LYS A 182 14.01 -10.71 14.91
C LYS A 182 13.16 -9.91 13.91
N THR A 183 12.29 -9.02 14.40
CA THR A 183 11.38 -8.25 13.54
C THR A 183 12.02 -6.96 13.03
N ILE A 184 12.99 -6.39 13.78
CA ILE A 184 13.71 -5.18 13.36
C ILE A 184 14.98 -5.45 12.56
N ASP A 185 15.39 -6.72 12.46
CA ASP A 185 16.51 -7.22 11.65
C ASP A 185 16.08 -7.50 10.19
#